data_AF-A0A117EBS9-F1
#
_entry.id   AF-A0A117EBS9-F1
#
_cell.length_a   1.000
_cell.length_b   1.000
_cell.length_c   1.000
_cell.angle_alpha   90.00
_cell.angle_beta   90.00
_cell.angle_gamma   90.00
#
_symmetry.space_group_name_H-M   'P 1'
#
loop_
_entity.id
_entity.type
_entity.pdbx_description
1 polymer ?
#
loop_
_entity_poly.entity_id
_entity_poly.type
_entity_poly.pdbx_seq_one_letter_code
_entity_poly.pdbx_strand_id
1 'polypeptide(L)'
;MNTDADGNAYSGSGSVHDDPSHDLGTWSIERLRSFTERVQGGQLEAVRVVAQQHAYGAVGSPEACRAWATLSLRANQRMSGDRSWDRARKAQQNFMLRMWVIERLGPDPGDRLWDPEALAADTVSALELTPVAARALAEHWPDLAIEKIGELRRHKNLTAHAGELVGRLPPGPVRDLLLTWSETRPHLP
;
A
#
# COMPACT_ATOMS: atom_id res chain seq x y z
N MET A 1 42.43 31.85 -38.11
CA MET A 1 42.94 32.60 -36.94
C MET A 1 41.82 33.55 -36.54
N ASN A 2 41.26 33.31 -35.35
CA ASN A 2 40.25 34.04 -34.59
C ASN A 2 38.89 34.35 -35.27
N THR A 3 37.99 33.37 -35.13
CA THR A 3 36.56 33.62 -34.91
C THR A 3 36.36 34.00 -33.44
N ASP A 4 36.18 35.28 -33.15
CA ASP A 4 35.64 35.75 -31.87
C ASP A 4 34.11 35.74 -31.98
N ALA A 5 33.50 34.74 -31.34
CA ALA A 5 32.07 34.60 -31.17
C ALA A 5 31.72 35.11 -29.77
N ASP A 6 31.39 36.40 -29.66
CA ASP A 6 30.77 36.97 -28.47
C ASP A 6 29.51 37.72 -28.87
N GLY A 7 28.38 37.20 -28.42
CA GLY A 7 27.08 37.78 -28.70
C GLY A 7 25.92 36.83 -28.42
N ASN A 8 26.04 35.93 -27.43
CA ASN A 8 24.87 35.20 -26.95
C ASN A 8 24.25 35.99 -25.80
N ALA A 9 23.23 36.77 -26.13
CA ALA A 9 22.36 37.42 -25.17
C ALA A 9 21.70 36.34 -24.31
N TYR A 10 22.06 36.33 -23.01
CA TYR A 10 21.36 35.62 -21.96
C TYR A 10 19.95 36.21 -21.81
N SER A 11 19.02 35.77 -22.66
CA SER A 11 17.60 35.95 -22.40
C SER A 11 17.17 34.90 -21.39
N GLY A 12 17.24 35.29 -20.12
CA GLY A 12 16.54 34.63 -19.04
C GLY A 12 15.05 34.64 -19.31
N SER A 13 14.56 33.56 -19.91
CA SER A 13 13.15 33.17 -19.83
C SER A 13 13.04 32.19 -18.69
N GLY A 14 12.96 32.74 -17.48
CA GLY A 14 12.40 32.04 -16.35
C GLY A 14 10.99 31.60 -16.69
N SER A 15 10.83 30.31 -16.97
CA SER A 15 9.58 29.61 -16.74
C SER A 15 9.83 28.63 -15.60
N VAL A 16 9.93 29.20 -14.39
CA VAL A 16 9.56 28.46 -13.19
C VAL A 16 8.08 28.16 -13.36
N HIS A 17 7.76 26.99 -13.92
CA HIS A 17 6.44 26.41 -13.75
C HIS A 17 6.35 25.93 -12.29
N ASP A 18 6.21 26.89 -11.37
CA ASP A 18 5.62 26.68 -10.06
C ASP A 18 4.11 26.52 -10.30
N ASP A 19 3.70 25.30 -10.60
CA ASP A 19 2.28 24.91 -10.64
C ASP A 19 1.85 24.59 -9.19
N PRO A 20 0.60 24.90 -8.76
CA PRO A 20 0.21 25.15 -7.36
C PRO A 20 0.01 23.89 -6.50
N SER A 21 0.86 22.87 -6.68
CA SER A 21 0.99 21.66 -5.88
C SER A 21 2.07 21.82 -4.78
N HIS A 22 2.13 22.99 -4.16
CA HIS A 22 2.97 23.28 -2.99
C HIS A 22 2.89 22.11 -1.99
N ASP A 23 4.04 21.48 -1.76
CA ASP A 23 4.32 20.42 -0.78
C ASP A 23 3.09 19.91 -0.02
N LEU A 24 2.44 18.88 -0.58
CA LEU A 24 1.28 18.22 0.04
C LEU A 24 1.57 17.79 1.49
N GLY A 25 2.85 17.58 1.84
CA GLY A 25 3.29 17.26 3.20
C GLY A 25 2.94 18.33 4.24
N THR A 26 2.76 19.59 3.83
CA THR A 26 2.40 20.69 4.74
C THR A 26 0.90 20.88 4.91
N TRP A 27 0.08 20.16 4.13
CA TRP A 27 -1.36 20.39 4.10
C TRP A 27 -2.06 19.74 5.28
N SER A 28 -3.13 20.38 5.77
CA SER A 28 -4.00 19.78 6.79
C SER A 28 -4.74 18.56 6.23
N ILE A 29 -5.20 17.69 7.13
CA ILE A 29 -5.94 16.49 6.77
C ILE A 29 -7.26 16.81 6.06
N GLU A 30 -7.95 17.89 6.44
CA GLU A 30 -9.20 18.34 5.83
C GLU A 30 -8.98 18.81 4.38
N ARG A 31 -7.88 19.54 4.16
CA ARG A 31 -7.51 19.99 2.82
C ARG A 31 -7.15 18.81 1.93
N LEU A 32 -6.37 17.86 2.42
CA LEU A 32 -6.04 16.65 1.66
C LEU A 32 -7.25 15.76 1.43
N ARG A 33 -8.17 15.59 2.40
CA ARG A 33 -9.45 14.90 2.20
C ARG A 33 -10.25 15.51 1.05
N SER A 34 -10.43 16.83 1.09
CA SER A 34 -11.16 17.57 0.04
C SER A 34 -10.47 17.48 -1.33
N PHE A 35 -9.14 17.38 -1.35
CA PHE A 35 -8.36 17.18 -2.57
C PHE A 35 -8.51 15.77 -3.13
N THR A 36 -8.41 14.74 -2.28
CA THR A 36 -8.63 13.32 -2.63
C THR A 36 -9.94 13.14 -3.39
N GLU A 37 -11.00 13.85 -2.99
CA GLU A 37 -12.29 13.70 -3.63
C GLU A 37 -12.31 14.10 -5.12
N ARG A 38 -11.42 15.00 -5.52
CA ARG A 38 -11.40 15.64 -6.85
C ARG A 38 -10.34 15.09 -7.79
N VAL A 39 -9.39 14.31 -7.29
CA VAL A 39 -8.23 13.85 -8.07
C VAL A 39 -8.28 12.37 -8.43
N GLN A 40 -7.44 12.00 -9.40
CA GLN A 40 -7.28 10.64 -9.92
C GLN A 40 -5.79 10.32 -10.17
N GLY A 41 -5.51 9.06 -10.47
CA GLY A 41 -4.19 8.62 -10.94
C GLY A 41 -3.05 8.96 -9.97
N GLY A 42 -1.94 9.51 -10.50
CA GLY A 42 -0.73 9.79 -9.73
C GLY A 42 -0.92 10.75 -8.55
N GLN A 43 -1.92 11.64 -8.61
CA GLN A 43 -2.24 12.53 -7.49
C GLN A 43 -2.82 11.77 -6.29
N LEU A 44 -3.59 10.70 -6.52
CA LEU A 44 -4.06 9.84 -5.43
C LEU A 44 -2.90 9.08 -4.77
N GLU A 45 -1.91 8.64 -5.55
CA GLU A 45 -0.72 8.00 -5.01
C GLU A 45 0.09 8.98 -4.14
N ALA A 46 0.24 10.24 -4.58
CA ALA A 46 0.89 11.27 -3.78
C ALA A 46 0.18 11.51 -2.44
N VAL A 47 -1.16 11.64 -2.45
CA VAL A 47 -1.94 11.77 -1.21
C VAL A 47 -1.79 10.52 -0.33
N ARG A 48 -1.84 9.32 -0.91
CA ARG A 48 -1.67 8.05 -0.19
C ARG A 48 -0.35 8.03 0.57
N VAL A 49 0.75 8.37 -0.09
CA VAL A 49 2.10 8.39 0.49
C VAL A 49 2.19 9.44 1.60
N VAL A 50 1.75 10.67 1.34
CA VAL A 50 1.81 11.77 2.31
C VAL A 50 0.98 11.45 3.56
N ALA A 51 -0.26 10.97 3.38
CA ALA A 51 -1.11 10.59 4.49
C ALA A 51 -0.52 9.42 5.30
N GLN A 52 0.14 8.46 4.64
CA GLN A 52 0.85 7.37 5.33
C GLN A 52 2.02 7.90 6.18
N GLN A 53 2.80 8.83 5.66
CA GLN A 53 3.92 9.45 6.40
C GLN A 53 3.43 10.22 7.63
N HIS A 54 2.33 10.98 7.49
CA HIS A 54 1.69 11.66 8.62
C HIS A 54 1.15 10.68 9.67
N ALA A 55 0.56 9.56 9.25
CA ALA A 55 0.13 8.52 10.18
C ALA A 55 1.31 8.00 11.02
N TYR A 56 2.46 7.74 10.39
CA TYR A 56 3.67 7.31 11.07
C TYR A 56 4.20 8.36 12.04
N GLY A 57 4.18 9.65 11.67
CA GLY A 57 4.60 10.74 12.55
C GLY A 57 3.64 11.01 13.70
N ALA A 58 2.35 10.71 13.54
CA ALA A 58 1.30 11.02 14.50
C ALA A 58 1.04 9.90 15.54
N VAL A 59 1.92 8.89 15.66
CA VAL A 59 1.68 7.73 16.54
C VAL A 59 1.42 8.09 18.01
N GLY A 60 1.92 9.23 18.48
CA GLY A 60 1.64 9.75 19.83
C GLY A 60 0.21 10.27 20.04
N SER A 61 -0.59 10.41 18.98
CA SER A 61 -2.01 10.74 19.01
C SER A 61 -2.79 9.66 18.25
N PRO A 62 -3.40 8.69 18.95
CA PRO A 62 -4.12 7.59 18.30
C PRO A 62 -5.18 8.04 17.30
N GLU A 63 -5.93 9.09 17.64
CA GLU A 63 -6.95 9.68 16.77
C GLU A 63 -6.34 10.26 15.49
N ALA A 64 -5.30 11.09 15.59
CA ALA A 64 -4.65 11.69 14.43
C ALA A 64 -3.99 10.63 13.55
N CYS A 65 -3.30 9.66 14.16
CA CYS A 65 -2.70 8.53 13.45
C CYS A 65 -3.75 7.75 12.63
N ARG A 66 -4.86 7.33 13.26
CA ARG A 66 -5.95 6.64 12.56
C ARG A 66 -6.57 7.51 11.48
N ALA A 67 -6.80 8.80 11.73
CA ALA A 67 -7.38 9.71 10.76
C ALA A 67 -6.53 9.82 9.47
N TRP A 68 -5.22 9.95 9.62
CA TRP A 68 -4.26 9.97 8.52
C TRP A 68 -4.16 8.64 7.80
N ALA A 69 -4.13 7.53 8.55
CA ALA A 69 -4.13 6.19 7.97
C ALA A 69 -5.42 5.93 7.16
N THR A 70 -6.59 6.30 7.67
CA THR A 70 -7.87 6.23 6.93
C THR A 70 -7.80 7.01 5.63
N LEU A 71 -7.21 8.21 5.62
CA LEU A 71 -7.06 9.00 4.39
C LEU A 71 -6.17 8.28 3.37
N SER A 72 -5.05 7.70 3.82
CA SER A 72 -4.18 6.89 2.95
C SER A 72 -4.93 5.70 2.35
N LEU A 73 -5.67 4.95 3.15
CA LEU A 73 -6.49 3.81 2.70
C LEU A 73 -7.56 4.23 1.69
N ARG A 74 -8.24 5.37 1.93
CA ARG A 74 -9.25 5.92 1.00
C ARG A 74 -8.63 6.35 -0.34
N ALA A 75 -7.49 7.02 -0.31
CA ALA A 75 -6.76 7.39 -1.51
C ALA A 75 -6.38 6.14 -2.31
N ASN A 76 -5.85 5.11 -1.64
CA ASN A 76 -5.51 3.84 -2.25
C ASN A 76 -6.74 3.13 -2.86
N GLN A 77 -7.87 3.14 -2.17
CA GLN A 77 -9.11 2.51 -2.64
C GLN A 77 -9.61 3.14 -3.94
N ARG A 78 -9.49 4.47 -4.08
CA ARG A 78 -9.90 5.22 -5.27
C ARG A 78 -8.96 5.05 -6.47
N MET A 79 -7.74 4.56 -6.28
CA MET A 79 -6.85 4.30 -7.41
C MET A 79 -7.47 3.23 -8.31
N SER A 80 -7.60 3.55 -9.60
CA SER A 80 -7.99 2.62 -10.65
C SER A 80 -7.05 1.42 -10.66
N GLY A 81 -7.57 0.22 -10.89
CA GLY A 81 -6.77 -0.99 -10.85
C GLY A 81 -7.59 -2.24 -11.04
N ASP A 82 -7.96 -2.52 -12.29
CA ASP A 82 -8.73 -3.73 -12.63
C ASP A 82 -7.81 -4.91 -12.95
N ARG A 83 -6.51 -4.66 -13.15
CA ARG A 83 -5.52 -5.73 -13.38
C ARG A 83 -5.16 -6.40 -12.05
N SER A 84 -4.86 -7.70 -12.10
CA SER A 84 -4.47 -8.48 -10.92
C SER A 84 -3.28 -7.87 -10.16
N TRP A 85 -2.33 -7.26 -10.89
CA TRP A 85 -1.18 -6.57 -10.29
C TRP A 85 -1.59 -5.36 -9.45
N ASP A 86 -2.50 -4.53 -9.96
CA ASP A 86 -2.97 -3.33 -9.26
C ASP A 86 -3.78 -3.71 -8.02
N ARG A 87 -4.64 -4.74 -8.12
CA ARG A 87 -5.42 -5.26 -6.98
C ARG A 87 -4.52 -5.78 -5.87
N ALA A 88 -3.53 -6.60 -6.21
CA ALA A 88 -2.59 -7.15 -5.25
C ALA A 88 -1.74 -6.05 -4.59
N ARG A 89 -1.27 -5.06 -5.36
CA ARG A 89 -0.56 -3.88 -4.81
C ARG A 89 -1.44 -3.14 -3.80
N LYS A 90 -2.70 -2.87 -4.15
CA LYS A 90 -3.66 -2.20 -3.27
C LYS A 90 -3.88 -2.99 -1.98
N ALA A 91 -4.14 -4.29 -2.09
CA ALA A 91 -4.33 -5.18 -0.96
C ALA A 91 -3.10 -5.22 -0.05
N GLN A 92 -1.89 -5.35 -0.62
CA GLN A 92 -0.64 -5.34 0.13
C GLN A 92 -0.45 -4.02 0.90
N GLN A 93 -0.63 -2.87 0.24
CA GLN A 93 -0.47 -1.57 0.89
C GLN A 93 -1.48 -1.36 2.01
N ASN A 94 -2.74 -1.74 1.79
CA ASN A 94 -3.77 -1.69 2.82
C ASN A 94 -3.42 -2.60 3.99
N PHE A 95 -2.96 -3.82 3.71
CA PHE A 95 -2.55 -4.78 4.72
C PHE A 95 -1.41 -4.25 5.59
N MET A 96 -0.33 -3.79 4.97
CA MET A 96 0.84 -3.27 5.68
C MET A 96 0.48 -2.10 6.60
N LEU A 97 -0.31 -1.14 6.10
CA LEU A 97 -0.69 0.03 6.89
C LEU A 97 -1.64 -0.36 8.03
N ARG A 98 -2.65 -1.19 7.78
CA ARG A 98 -3.59 -1.63 8.82
C ARG A 98 -2.91 -2.48 9.89
N MET A 99 -2.04 -3.42 9.51
CA MET A 99 -1.21 -4.18 10.46
C MET A 99 -0.39 -3.24 11.34
N TRP A 100 0.33 -2.29 10.73
CA TRP A 100 1.15 -1.34 11.48
C TRP A 100 0.31 -0.51 12.47
N VAL A 101 -0.86 -0.01 12.07
CA VAL A 101 -1.76 0.75 12.97
C VAL A 101 -2.24 -0.13 14.12
N ILE A 102 -2.69 -1.35 13.83
CA ILE A 102 -3.17 -2.31 14.84
C ILE A 102 -2.06 -2.67 15.83
N GLU A 103 -0.82 -2.85 15.35
CA GLU A 103 0.32 -3.15 16.22
C GLU A 103 0.70 -2.00 17.15
N ARG A 104 0.60 -0.76 16.67
CA ARG A 104 1.01 0.42 17.43
C ARG A 104 -0.05 0.90 18.39
N LEU A 105 -1.32 0.84 17.99
CA LEU A 105 -2.43 1.45 18.73
C LEU A 105 -3.40 0.44 19.30
N GLY A 106 -3.23 -0.85 18.98
CA GLY A 106 -4.23 -1.88 19.24
C GLY A 106 -5.40 -1.81 18.26
N PRO A 107 -6.22 -2.88 18.24
CA PRO A 107 -7.45 -2.91 17.46
C PRO A 107 -8.46 -1.86 17.95
N ASP A 108 -9.37 -1.45 17.06
CA ASP A 108 -10.50 -0.58 17.41
C ASP A 108 -11.81 -1.33 17.14
N PRO A 109 -12.54 -1.79 18.18
CA PRO A 109 -13.77 -2.56 17.98
C PRO A 109 -14.90 -1.73 17.36
N GLY A 110 -14.81 -0.40 17.37
CA GLY A 110 -15.79 0.49 16.75
C GLY A 110 -15.55 0.74 15.25
N ASP A 111 -14.40 0.33 14.72
CA ASP A 111 -14.00 0.61 13.33
C ASP A 111 -13.42 -0.62 12.66
N ARG A 112 -14.17 -1.18 11.69
CA ARG A 112 -13.77 -2.33 10.87
C ARG A 112 -12.40 -2.15 10.20
N LEU A 113 -11.96 -0.92 9.92
CA LEU A 113 -10.63 -0.67 9.36
C LEU A 113 -9.51 -1.15 10.29
N TRP A 114 -9.73 -1.14 11.60
CA TRP A 114 -8.73 -1.52 12.61
C TRP A 114 -9.09 -2.82 13.32
N ASP A 115 -10.03 -3.59 12.78
CA ASP A 115 -10.37 -4.93 13.23
C ASP A 115 -9.44 -5.99 12.57
N PRO A 116 -8.69 -6.78 13.37
CA PRO A 116 -7.86 -7.86 12.87
C PRO A 116 -8.64 -8.91 12.07
N GLU A 117 -9.87 -9.25 12.46
CA GLU A 117 -10.67 -10.25 11.74
C GLU A 117 -11.09 -9.75 10.36
N ALA A 118 -11.56 -8.51 10.27
CA ALA A 118 -11.82 -7.87 8.97
C ALA A 118 -10.57 -7.79 8.09
N LEU A 119 -9.42 -7.44 8.67
CA LEU A 119 -8.15 -7.41 7.94
C LEU A 119 -7.76 -8.80 7.42
N ALA A 120 -7.95 -9.83 8.23
CA ALA A 120 -7.68 -11.21 7.85
C ALA A 120 -8.58 -11.68 6.69
N ALA A 121 -9.87 -11.39 6.78
CA ALA A 121 -10.84 -11.70 5.73
C ALA A 121 -10.51 -10.98 4.40
N ASP A 122 -10.17 -9.70 4.47
CA ASP A 122 -9.78 -8.92 3.29
C ASP A 122 -8.49 -9.46 2.66
N THR A 123 -7.52 -9.88 3.49
CA THR A 123 -6.24 -10.45 3.06
C THR A 123 -6.45 -11.78 2.34
N VAL A 124 -7.22 -12.69 2.94
CA VAL A 124 -7.57 -13.97 2.33
C VAL A 124 -8.31 -13.78 1.01
N SER A 125 -9.26 -12.84 0.95
CA SER A 125 -10.05 -12.57 -0.26
C SER A 125 -9.21 -12.03 -1.42
N ALA A 126 -8.05 -11.42 -1.12
CA ALA A 126 -7.12 -10.92 -2.13
C ALA A 126 -6.13 -11.99 -2.64
N LEU A 127 -6.12 -13.19 -2.06
CA LEU A 127 -5.28 -14.30 -2.51
C LEU A 127 -5.99 -15.09 -3.61
N GLU A 128 -5.50 -14.94 -4.85
CA GLU A 128 -6.05 -15.60 -6.04
C GLU A 128 -5.76 -17.12 -6.08
N LEU A 129 -4.71 -17.58 -5.38
CA LEU A 129 -4.37 -19.00 -5.25
C LEU A 129 -4.77 -19.55 -3.88
N THR A 130 -4.81 -20.87 -3.77
CA THR A 130 -4.79 -21.55 -2.47
C THR A 130 -3.34 -21.78 -2.03
N PRO A 131 -3.05 -21.97 -0.73
CA PRO A 131 -1.70 -22.30 -0.28
C PRO A 131 -1.11 -23.53 -0.98
N VAL A 132 -1.92 -24.59 -1.14
CA VAL A 132 -1.53 -25.83 -1.81
C VAL A 132 -1.15 -25.58 -3.27
N ALA A 133 -1.97 -24.83 -4.01
CA ALA A 133 -1.68 -24.51 -5.41
C ALA A 133 -0.44 -23.63 -5.56
N ALA A 134 -0.29 -22.62 -4.68
CA ALA A 134 0.89 -21.76 -4.68
C ALA A 134 2.17 -22.55 -4.35
N ARG A 135 2.11 -23.50 -3.40
CA ARG A 135 3.22 -24.38 -3.04
C ARG A 135 3.65 -25.26 -4.21
N ALA A 136 2.70 -25.93 -4.87
CA ALA A 136 2.97 -26.79 -6.01
C ALA A 136 3.61 -26.01 -7.17
N LEU A 137 3.11 -24.81 -7.47
CA LEU A 137 3.73 -23.93 -8.48
C LEU A 137 5.14 -23.49 -8.08
N ALA A 138 5.36 -23.21 -6.79
CA ALA A 138 6.64 -22.75 -6.30
C ALA A 138 7.76 -23.80 -6.37
N GLU A 139 7.45 -25.10 -6.39
CA GLU A 139 8.46 -26.16 -6.49
C GLU A 139 9.30 -26.08 -7.78
N HIS A 140 8.72 -25.55 -8.85
CA HIS A 140 9.35 -25.44 -10.16
C HIS A 140 9.30 -23.99 -10.67
N TRP A 141 9.33 -23.01 -9.76
CA TRP A 141 9.18 -21.60 -10.11
C TRP A 141 10.20 -21.08 -11.14
N PRO A 142 11.46 -21.54 -11.21
CA PRO A 142 12.40 -21.05 -12.21
C PRO A 142 11.98 -21.36 -13.65
N ASP A 143 11.15 -22.38 -13.86
CA ASP A 143 10.67 -22.82 -15.18
C ASP A 143 9.33 -22.16 -15.56
N LEU A 144 8.74 -21.37 -14.67
CA LEU A 144 7.46 -20.71 -14.91
C LEU A 144 7.62 -19.46 -15.78
N ALA A 145 6.55 -19.13 -16.52
CA ALA A 145 6.43 -17.83 -17.18
C ALA A 145 6.52 -16.68 -16.16
N ILE A 146 7.05 -15.53 -16.59
CA ILE A 146 7.33 -14.38 -15.71
C ILE A 146 6.07 -13.87 -14.99
N GLU A 147 4.90 -13.97 -15.63
CA GLU A 147 3.61 -13.58 -15.06
C GLU A 147 3.26 -14.45 -13.84
N LYS A 148 3.55 -15.75 -13.91
CA LYS A 148 3.32 -16.73 -12.83
C LYS A 148 4.32 -16.57 -11.70
N ILE A 149 5.59 -16.30 -12.00
CA ILE A 149 6.58 -15.91 -10.99
C ILE A 149 6.10 -14.63 -10.27
N GLY A 150 5.60 -13.65 -11.03
CA GLY A 150 5.01 -12.43 -10.49
C GLY A 150 3.81 -12.69 -9.58
N GLU A 151 2.95 -13.65 -9.92
CA GLU A 151 1.81 -14.07 -9.09
C GLU A 151 2.26 -14.64 -7.74
N LEU A 152 3.22 -15.57 -7.75
CA LEU A 152 3.76 -16.13 -6.51
C LEU A 152 4.42 -15.06 -5.61
N ARG A 153 5.19 -14.14 -6.20
CA ARG A 153 5.78 -13.00 -5.47
C ARG A 153 4.71 -12.11 -4.84
N ARG A 154 3.59 -11.87 -5.52
CA ARG A 154 2.47 -11.09 -4.97
C ARG A 154 1.86 -11.77 -3.75
N HIS A 155 1.64 -13.08 -3.80
CA HIS A 155 1.17 -13.84 -2.63
C HIS A 155 2.17 -13.83 -1.48
N LYS A 156 3.47 -14.00 -1.77
CA LYS A 156 4.54 -13.92 -0.76
C LYS A 156 4.59 -12.57 -0.05
N ASN A 157 4.39 -11.50 -0.82
CA ASN A 157 4.39 -10.14 -0.31
C ASN A 157 3.14 -9.82 0.53
N LEU A 158 1.96 -10.24 0.07
CA LEU A 158 0.71 -10.03 0.78
C LEU A 158 0.65 -10.81 2.11
N THR A 159 1.30 -11.96 2.18
CA THR A 159 1.32 -12.83 3.37
C THR A 159 2.49 -12.54 4.31
N ALA A 160 3.26 -11.45 4.10
CA ALA A 160 4.47 -11.15 4.86
C ALA A 160 4.29 -11.11 6.38
N HIS A 161 3.17 -10.56 6.86
CA HIS A 161 2.85 -10.45 8.29
C HIS A 161 1.68 -11.35 8.70
N ALA A 162 1.40 -12.40 7.92
CA ALA A 162 0.28 -13.31 8.21
C ALA A 162 0.45 -13.99 9.59
N GLY A 163 1.67 -14.35 9.99
CA GLY A 163 1.94 -14.95 11.30
C GLY A 163 1.64 -14.01 12.47
N GLU A 164 1.98 -12.72 12.35
CA GLU A 164 1.67 -11.70 13.36
C GLU A 164 0.16 -11.47 13.47
N LEU A 165 -0.54 -11.46 12.33
CA LEU A 165 -2.00 -11.35 12.31
C LEU A 165 -2.67 -12.58 12.93
N VAL A 166 -2.20 -13.80 12.67
CA VAL A 166 -2.71 -15.05 13.26
C VAL A 166 -2.69 -15.00 14.78
N GLY A 167 -1.67 -14.37 15.39
CA GLY A 167 -1.58 -14.18 16.84
C GLY A 167 -2.66 -13.27 17.44
N ARG A 168 -3.46 -12.60 16.61
CA ARG A 168 -4.53 -11.66 17.00
C ARG A 168 -5.93 -12.18 16.72
N LEU A 169 -6.06 -13.35 16.10
CA LEU A 169 -7.34 -13.90 15.67
C LEU A 169 -7.83 -14.97 16.64
N PRO A 170 -9.15 -15.05 16.88
CA PRO A 170 -9.74 -16.23 17.51
C PRO A 170 -9.56 -17.47 16.60
N PRO A 171 -9.61 -18.69 17.17
CA PRO A 171 -9.67 -19.93 16.38
C PRO A 171 -10.80 -19.90 15.34
N GLY A 172 -10.50 -20.30 14.11
CA GLY A 172 -11.48 -20.29 13.02
C GLY A 172 -10.86 -20.45 11.63
N PRO A 173 -11.69 -20.65 10.59
CA PRO A 173 -11.22 -21.03 9.26
C PRO A 173 -10.31 -19.98 8.60
N VAL A 174 -10.58 -18.68 8.82
CA VAL A 174 -9.74 -17.59 8.30
C VAL A 174 -8.36 -17.60 8.95
N ARG A 175 -8.30 -17.83 10.27
CA ARG A 175 -7.05 -17.93 11.02
C ARG A 175 -6.23 -19.13 10.54
N ASP A 176 -6.87 -20.29 10.40
CA ASP A 176 -6.20 -21.52 9.98
C ASP A 176 -5.65 -21.39 8.56
N LEU A 177 -6.41 -20.75 7.66
CA LEU A 177 -5.94 -20.48 6.30
C LEU A 177 -4.75 -19.51 6.27
N LEU A 178 -4.77 -18.44 7.08
CA LEU A 178 -3.61 -17.53 7.19
C LEU A 178 -2.39 -18.21 7.80
N LEU A 179 -2.59 -19.14 8.75
CA LEU A 179 -1.52 -19.95 9.30
C LEU A 179 -0.88 -20.81 8.21
N THR A 180 -1.67 -21.54 7.42
CA THR A 180 -1.16 -22.32 6.28
C THR A 180 -0.42 -21.45 5.26
N TRP A 181 -0.92 -20.23 5.01
CA TRP A 181 -0.22 -19.26 4.16
C TRP A 181 1.12 -18.83 4.74
N SER A 182 1.19 -18.60 6.06
CA SER A 182 2.44 -18.23 6.74
C SER A 182 3.51 -19.33 6.64
N GLU A 183 3.09 -20.60 6.64
CA GLU A 183 3.95 -21.77 6.44
C GLU A 183 4.34 -21.98 4.97
N THR A 184 3.45 -21.62 4.03
CA THR A 184 3.70 -21.72 2.59
C THR A 184 4.67 -20.65 2.10
N ARG A 185 4.58 -19.44 2.67
CA ARG A 185 5.31 -18.24 2.22
C ARG A 185 6.82 -18.44 2.05
N PRO A 186 7.57 -19.08 2.96
CA PRO A 186 9.01 -19.29 2.83
C PRO A 186 9.42 -20.03 1.56
N HIS A 187 8.50 -20.77 0.96
CA HIS A 187 8.74 -21.55 -0.25
C HIS A 187 8.49 -20.80 -1.55
N LEU A 188 7.83 -19.64 -1.49
CA LEU A 188 7.54 -18.83 -2.66
C LEU A 188 8.79 -18.05 -3.11
N PRO A 189 8.95 -17.77 -4.41
CA PRO A 189 10.03 -16.91 -4.93
C PRO A 189 9.97 -15.48 -4.37
#